data_AF-A0A7Y8ITF7-F1
#
_entry.id   AF-A0A7Y8ITF7-F1
#
_cell.length_a   1.000
_cell.length_b   1.000
_cell.length_c   1.000
_cell.angle_alpha   90.00
_cell.angle_beta   90.00
_cell.angle_gamma   90.00
#
_symmetry.space_group_name_H-M   'P 1'
#
loop_
_entity.id
_entity.type
_entity.pdbx_description
1 polymer ?
#
loop_
_entity_poly.entity_id
_entity_poly.type
_entity_poly.pdbx_seq_one_letter_code
_entity_poly.pdbx_strand_id
1 'polypeptide(L)'
;MRTFKKRVFLNIVVNLFSVAISLCQVSWPQALPAEDVQLVTDGQYFQVAKKMIQEAKHSVQVMMFEMGYYEKYSNTPSNILIQALIDAKQRGVKVEVVLEVKEGEDRTTKRNRHTGKILSDKGVEVTYDPLFKTMHAK
;
A
#
# COMPACT_ATOMS: atom_id res chain seq x y z
N MET A 1 -30.61 4.17 -65.94
CA MET A 1 -31.22 4.96 -64.84
C MET A 1 -31.61 4.16 -63.59
N ARG A 2 -31.67 2.80 -63.62
CA ARG A 2 -32.12 1.95 -62.50
C ARG A 2 -31.02 1.64 -61.46
N THR A 3 -29.76 1.67 -61.87
CA THR A 3 -28.57 1.35 -61.05
C THR A 3 -28.12 2.52 -60.17
N PHE A 4 -28.31 3.77 -60.63
CA PHE A 4 -27.96 4.98 -59.88
C PHE A 4 -28.82 5.16 -58.62
N LYS A 5 -30.14 4.94 -58.73
CA LYS A 5 -31.06 4.99 -57.58
C LYS A 5 -30.75 3.95 -56.50
N LYS A 6 -30.24 2.76 -56.87
CA LYS A 6 -29.82 1.71 -55.92
C LYS A 6 -28.58 2.10 -55.12
N ARG A 7 -27.59 2.76 -55.74
CA ARG A 7 -26.39 3.25 -55.03
C ARG A 7 -26.70 4.38 -54.06
N VAL A 8 -27.57 5.32 -54.46
CA VAL A 8 -28.02 6.41 -53.57
C VAL A 8 -28.79 5.86 -52.37
N PHE A 9 -29.70 4.90 -52.60
CA PHE A 9 -30.45 4.26 -51.52
C PHE A 9 -29.55 3.46 -50.57
N LEU A 10 -28.57 2.72 -51.10
CA LEU A 10 -27.60 1.98 -50.29
C LEU A 10 -26.75 2.93 -49.42
N ASN A 11 -26.30 4.05 -49.98
CA ASN A 11 -25.52 5.05 -49.24
C ASN A 11 -26.35 5.74 -48.13
N ILE A 12 -27.65 5.94 -48.34
CA ILE A 12 -28.56 6.50 -47.32
C ILE A 12 -28.75 5.50 -46.18
N VAL A 13 -28.98 4.22 -46.49
CA VAL A 13 -29.15 3.17 -45.48
C VAL A 13 -27.87 2.95 -44.67
N VAL A 14 -26.70 2.95 -45.31
CA VAL A 14 -25.40 2.85 -44.63
C VAL A 14 -25.16 4.06 -43.73
N ASN A 15 -25.45 5.28 -44.18
CA ASN A 15 -25.31 6.49 -43.34
C ASN A 15 -26.26 6.48 -42.14
N LEU A 16 -27.51 6.03 -42.32
CA LEU A 16 -28.47 5.90 -41.21
C LEU A 16 -28.02 4.85 -40.18
N PHE A 17 -27.40 3.75 -40.61
CA PHE A 17 -26.86 2.74 -39.71
C PHE A 17 -25.64 3.25 -38.92
N SER A 18 -24.76 4.04 -39.55
CA SER A 18 -23.62 4.69 -38.88
C SER A 18 -24.05 5.72 -37.83
N VAL A 19 -25.13 6.47 -38.10
CA VAL A 19 -25.69 7.43 -37.13
C VAL A 19 -26.31 6.73 -35.93
N ALA A 20 -26.98 5.59 -36.12
CA ALA A 20 -27.56 4.81 -35.03
C ALA A 20 -26.51 4.23 -34.07
N ILE A 21 -25.32 3.86 -34.57
CA ILE A 21 -24.19 3.38 -33.75
C ILE A 21 -23.57 4.53 -32.95
N SER A 22 -23.49 5.75 -33.50
CA SER A 22 -23.04 6.94 -32.76
C SER A 22 -24.02 7.40 -31.67
N LEU A 23 -25.32 7.13 -31.82
CA LEU A 23 -26.35 7.45 -30.82
C LEU A 23 -26.44 6.40 -29.71
N CYS A 24 -25.96 5.18 -29.95
CA CYS A 24 -25.66 4.23 -28.89
C CYS A 24 -24.37 4.65 -28.19
N GLN A 25 -24.46 5.64 -27.31
CA GLN A 25 -23.46 5.83 -26.28
C GLN A 25 -23.47 4.61 -25.36
N VAL A 26 -22.76 3.56 -25.78
CA VAL A 26 -22.36 2.48 -24.89
C VAL A 26 -21.39 3.13 -23.92
N SER A 27 -21.94 3.66 -22.84
CA SER A 27 -21.17 4.10 -21.70
C SER A 27 -20.46 2.86 -21.20
N TRP A 28 -19.17 2.74 -21.52
CA TRP A 28 -18.33 1.76 -20.86
C TRP A 28 -18.52 1.96 -19.37
N PRO A 29 -18.84 0.91 -18.59
CA PRO A 29 -18.93 1.05 -17.15
C PRO A 29 -17.57 1.53 -16.64
N GLN A 30 -17.50 2.82 -16.29
CA GLN A 30 -16.35 3.37 -15.61
C GLN A 30 -16.52 2.99 -14.14
N ALA A 31 -15.65 2.11 -13.66
CA ALA A 31 -15.50 1.93 -12.23
C ALA A 31 -15.07 3.28 -11.64
N LEU A 32 -15.86 3.80 -10.69
CA LEU A 32 -15.44 4.97 -9.92
C LEU A 32 -14.15 4.60 -9.16
N PRO A 33 -13.14 5.50 -9.12
CA PRO A 33 -11.99 5.27 -8.25
C PRO A 33 -12.49 5.12 -6.81
N ALA A 34 -11.95 4.14 -6.08
CA ALA A 34 -12.23 4.04 -4.66
C ALA A 34 -11.63 5.29 -3.97
N GLU A 35 -12.47 6.22 -3.54
CA GLU A 35 -12.05 7.51 -2.95
C GLU A 35 -11.11 7.34 -1.76
N ASP A 36 -11.28 6.24 -1.01
CA ASP A 36 -10.51 5.96 0.22
C ASP A 36 -9.31 5.04 0.00
N VAL A 37 -8.98 4.69 -1.25
CA VAL A 37 -7.85 3.79 -1.55
C VAL A 37 -6.78 4.53 -2.34
N GLN A 38 -5.62 4.67 -1.71
CA GLN A 38 -4.43 5.20 -2.36
C GLN A 38 -3.49 4.06 -2.73
N LEU A 39 -3.14 3.93 -4.01
CA LEU A 39 -2.03 3.08 -4.43
C LEU A 39 -0.72 3.71 -3.93
N VAL A 40 0.04 2.94 -3.16
CA VAL A 40 1.38 3.32 -2.69
C VAL A 40 2.41 2.44 -3.38
N THR A 41 3.28 3.05 -4.17
CA THR A 41 4.39 2.35 -4.83
C THR A 41 5.65 2.33 -3.96
N ASP A 42 6.64 1.52 -4.34
CA ASP A 42 7.92 1.39 -3.63
C ASP A 42 8.60 2.75 -3.38
N GLY A 43 8.71 3.58 -4.42
CA GLY A 43 9.31 4.91 -4.32
C GLY A 43 8.51 5.90 -3.44
N GLN A 44 7.25 5.60 -3.14
CA GLN A 44 6.38 6.43 -2.31
C GLN A 44 6.28 5.91 -0.87
N TYR A 45 6.48 4.61 -0.66
CA TYR A 45 6.21 3.91 0.60
C TYR A 45 6.81 4.64 1.80
N PHE A 46 8.10 4.97 1.73
CA PHE A 46 8.78 5.63 2.85
C PHE A 46 8.11 6.95 3.25
N GLN A 47 7.79 7.81 2.27
CA GLN A 47 7.20 9.12 2.56
C GLN A 47 5.78 8.99 3.10
N VAL A 48 4.99 8.09 2.51
CA VAL A 48 3.61 7.85 2.93
C VAL A 48 3.57 7.25 4.33
N ALA A 49 4.31 6.17 4.58
CA ALA A 49 4.37 5.52 5.88
C ALA A 49 4.86 6.47 6.97
N LYS A 50 5.92 7.25 6.70
CA LYS A 50 6.43 8.26 7.63
C LYS A 50 5.34 9.28 7.98
N LYS A 51 4.67 9.84 6.98
CA LYS A 51 3.59 10.83 7.19
C LYS A 51 2.46 10.24 8.03
N MET A 52 2.00 9.04 7.69
CA MET A 52 0.92 8.35 8.43
C MET A 52 1.28 8.15 9.90
N ILE A 53 2.50 7.71 10.21
CA ILE A 53 2.96 7.51 11.59
C ILE A 53 3.08 8.85 12.35
N GLN A 54 3.57 9.89 11.69
CA GLN A 54 3.73 11.22 12.29
C GLN A 54 2.39 11.90 12.57
N GLU A 55 1.40 11.72 11.70
CA GLU A 55 0.09 12.36 11.81
C GLU A 55 -0.89 11.56 12.67
N ALA A 56 -0.64 10.27 12.92
CA ALA A 56 -1.48 9.40 13.74
C ALA A 56 -1.78 10.03 15.12
N LYS A 57 -3.07 9.99 15.49
CA LYS A 57 -3.60 10.60 16.73
C LYS A 57 -3.92 9.59 17.83
N HIS A 58 -4.36 8.39 17.46
CA HIS A 58 -4.88 7.41 18.42
C HIS A 58 -4.06 6.13 18.45
N SER A 59 -3.79 5.53 17.29
CA SER A 59 -3.03 4.29 17.20
C SER A 59 -2.22 4.16 15.91
N VAL A 60 -1.15 3.37 15.98
CA VAL A 60 -0.39 2.83 14.84
C VAL A 60 -0.18 1.34 15.10
N GLN A 61 -0.62 0.49 14.18
CA GLN A 61 -0.40 -0.96 14.23
C GLN A 61 0.44 -1.36 13.03
N VAL A 62 1.55 -2.06 13.28
CA VAL A 62 2.50 -2.48 12.25
C VAL A 62 2.67 -3.98 12.29
N MET A 63 2.61 -4.62 11.14
CA MET A 63 2.98 -6.01 10.92
C MET A 63 4.09 -6.04 9.89
N MET A 64 5.26 -6.57 10.24
CA MET A 64 6.43 -6.47 9.37
C MET A 64 7.22 -7.79 9.29
N PHE A 65 7.49 -8.23 8.06
CA PHE A 65 8.39 -9.33 7.74
C PHE A 65 9.79 -9.09 8.32
N GLU A 66 10.38 -7.92 8.02
CA GLU A 66 11.68 -7.57 8.54
C GLU A 66 11.76 -6.08 8.86
N MET A 67 12.16 -5.77 10.09
CA MET A 67 12.43 -4.42 10.56
C MET A 67 13.90 -4.36 11.01
N GLY A 68 14.73 -3.69 10.22
CA GLY A 68 16.17 -3.58 10.48
C GLY A 68 16.57 -2.21 11.00
N TYR A 69 17.17 -2.16 12.18
CA TYR A 69 17.81 -0.95 12.73
C TYR A 69 19.32 -1.00 12.47
N TYR A 70 19.88 0.09 11.92
CA TYR A 70 21.29 0.19 11.57
C TYR A 70 21.98 1.25 12.45
N GLU A 71 22.67 0.84 13.51
CA GLU A 71 23.27 1.75 14.50
C GLU A 71 24.21 2.80 13.90
N LYS A 72 24.99 2.42 12.88
CA LYS A 72 25.96 3.31 12.21
C LYS A 72 25.32 4.27 11.21
N TYR A 73 24.04 4.09 10.86
CA TYR A 73 23.38 4.81 9.77
C TYR A 73 22.00 5.34 10.21
N SER A 74 22.02 6.34 11.10
CA SER A 74 20.81 6.96 11.66
C SER A 74 19.84 7.52 10.63
N ASN A 75 20.35 7.98 9.48
CA ASN A 75 19.55 8.66 8.45
C ASN A 75 18.97 7.71 7.39
N THR A 76 19.04 6.39 7.63
CA THR A 76 18.40 5.42 6.73
C THR A 76 16.87 5.51 6.82
N PRO A 77 16.14 5.26 5.73
CA PRO A 77 14.67 5.23 5.75
C PRO A 77 14.10 4.34 6.86
N SER A 78 14.69 3.16 7.07
CA SER A 78 14.28 2.22 8.13
C SER A 78 14.42 2.83 9.52
N ASN A 79 15.60 3.38 9.85
CA ASN A 79 15.81 4.02 11.16
C ASN A 79 14.88 5.22 11.37
N ILE A 80 14.62 6.01 10.32
CA ILE A 80 13.70 7.15 10.40
C ILE A 80 12.26 6.67 10.71
N LEU A 81 11.79 5.58 10.10
CA LEU A 81 10.47 5.01 10.39
C LEU A 81 10.42 4.43 11.82
N ILE A 82 11.46 3.73 12.26
CA ILE A 82 11.57 3.20 13.63
C ILE A 82 11.52 4.36 14.65
N GLN A 83 12.26 5.43 14.39
CA GLN A 83 12.23 6.62 15.24
C GLN A 83 10.84 7.28 15.23
N ALA A 84 10.17 7.35 14.07
CA ALA A 84 8.81 7.90 13.99
C ALA A 84 7.80 7.09 14.84
N LEU A 85 7.94 5.76 14.93
CA LEU A 85 7.13 4.91 15.81
C LEU A 85 7.40 5.21 17.29
N ILE A 86 8.68 5.38 17.66
CA ILE A 86 9.08 5.77 19.03
C ILE A 86 8.49 7.14 19.37
N ASP A 87 8.62 8.12 18.48
CA ASP A 87 8.09 9.47 18.67
C ASP A 87 6.56 9.43 18.79
N ALA A 88 5.88 8.60 18.01
CA ALA A 88 4.43 8.41 18.12
C ALA A 88 4.04 7.88 19.50
N LYS A 89 4.76 6.87 20.01
CA LYS A 89 4.55 6.37 21.37
C LYS A 89 4.76 7.45 22.42
N GLN A 90 5.80 8.27 22.28
CA GLN A 90 6.09 9.38 23.21
C GLN A 90 5.01 10.46 23.19
N ARG A 91 4.35 10.69 22.04
CA ARG A 91 3.17 11.57 21.94
C ARG A 91 1.92 11.01 22.62
N GLY A 92 1.94 9.75 23.09
CA GLY A 92 0.79 9.08 23.70
C GLY A 92 -0.05 8.26 22.72
N VAL A 93 0.39 8.10 21.47
CA VAL A 93 -0.26 7.22 20.49
C VAL A 93 -0.06 5.76 20.92
N LYS A 94 -1.10 4.92 20.82
CA LYS A 94 -0.94 3.47 21.02
C LYS A 94 -0.16 2.89 19.85
N VAL A 95 1.04 2.37 20.09
CA VAL A 95 1.88 1.77 19.04
C VAL A 95 2.09 0.30 19.34
N GLU A 96 1.65 -0.54 18.42
CA GLU A 96 1.75 -2.00 18.47
C GLU A 96 2.50 -2.51 17.23
N VAL A 97 3.49 -3.36 17.43
CA VAL A 97 4.32 -3.92 16.36
C VAL A 97 4.36 -5.44 16.47
N VAL A 98 4.00 -6.13 15.41
CA VAL A 98 4.15 -7.58 15.25
C VAL A 98 5.32 -7.84 14.30
N LEU A 99 6.29 -8.63 14.76
CA LEU A 99 7.48 -8.95 13.99
C LEU A 99 7.59 -10.46 13.73
N GLU A 100 8.00 -10.81 12.52
CA GLU A 100 8.21 -12.21 12.14
C GLU A 100 9.45 -12.81 12.82
N VAL A 101 9.33 -14.02 13.34
CA VAL A 101 10.43 -14.82 13.87
C VAL A 101 10.23 -16.27 13.49
N LYS A 102 11.32 -17.02 13.45
CA LYS A 102 11.27 -18.47 13.24
C LYS A 102 12.22 -19.19 14.18
N GLU A 103 12.11 -20.52 14.21
CA GLU A 103 13.07 -21.34 14.92
C GLU A 103 14.48 -21.16 14.36
N GLY A 104 15.47 -21.08 15.26
CA GLY A 104 16.87 -20.87 14.91
C GLY A 104 17.28 -19.40 14.75
N GLU A 105 18.50 -19.20 14.27
CA GLU A 105 19.22 -17.92 14.31
C GLU A 105 19.47 -17.37 12.89
N ASP A 106 18.40 -17.04 12.18
CA ASP A 106 18.47 -16.46 10.84
C ASP A 106 18.56 -14.92 10.86
N ARG A 107 18.82 -14.34 9.69
CA ARG A 107 19.00 -12.90 9.54
C ARG A 107 17.76 -12.10 9.94
N THR A 108 16.56 -12.56 9.56
CA THR A 108 15.29 -11.88 9.84
C THR A 108 15.00 -11.89 11.34
N THR A 109 15.07 -13.06 11.98
CA THR A 109 14.85 -13.22 13.43
C THR A 109 15.82 -12.36 14.23
N LYS A 110 17.11 -12.35 13.86
CA LYS A 110 18.12 -11.51 14.53
C LYS A 110 17.80 -10.03 14.46
N ARG A 111 17.44 -9.54 13.26
CA ARG A 111 17.10 -8.13 13.04
C ARG A 111 15.82 -7.75 13.78
N ASN A 112 14.78 -8.57 13.66
CA ASN A 112 13.50 -8.33 14.32
C ASN A 112 13.61 -8.38 15.85
N ARG A 113 14.41 -9.30 16.42
CA ARG A 113 14.69 -9.30 17.86
C ARG A 113 15.46 -8.06 18.30
N HIS A 114 16.49 -7.67 17.55
CA HIS A 114 17.27 -6.47 17.84
C HIS A 114 16.42 -5.20 17.81
N THR A 115 15.69 -4.98 16.71
CA THR A 115 14.83 -3.79 16.56
C THR A 115 13.62 -3.83 17.50
N GLY A 116 13.02 -5.01 17.71
CA GLY A 116 11.95 -5.19 18.68
C GLY A 116 12.39 -4.83 20.10
N LYS A 117 13.64 -5.15 20.49
CA LYS A 117 14.22 -4.70 21.76
C LYS A 117 14.33 -3.18 21.83
N ILE A 118 14.86 -2.52 20.79
CA ILE A 118 14.97 -1.06 20.74
C ILE A 118 13.61 -0.38 20.92
N LEU A 119 12.59 -0.88 20.23
CA LEU A 119 11.22 -0.38 20.33
C LEU A 119 10.63 -0.60 21.74
N SER A 120 10.77 -1.82 22.28
CA SER A 120 10.26 -2.19 23.60
C SER A 120 10.91 -1.37 24.73
N ASP A 121 12.22 -1.15 24.65
CA ASP A 121 12.97 -0.32 25.61
C ASP A 121 12.49 1.15 25.61
N LYS A 122 11.79 1.58 24.55
CA LYS A 122 11.16 2.91 24.41
C LYS A 122 9.65 2.89 24.64
N GLY A 123 9.10 1.77 25.13
CA GLY A 123 7.71 1.64 25.54
C GLY A 123 6.72 1.29 24.42
N VAL A 124 7.19 0.96 23.22
CA VAL A 124 6.35 0.43 22.14
C VAL A 124 5.98 -1.02 22.47
N GLU A 125 4.73 -1.41 22.22
CA GLU A 125 4.28 -2.78 22.43
C GLU A 125 4.76 -3.64 21.25
N VAL A 126 5.61 -4.63 21.53
CA VAL A 126 6.18 -5.52 20.52
C VAL A 126 5.77 -6.95 20.80
N THR A 127 5.20 -7.60 19.79
CA THR A 127 4.87 -9.01 19.78
C THR A 127 5.57 -9.70 18.62
N TYR A 128 5.70 -11.02 18.73
CA TYR A 128 6.31 -11.85 17.72
C TYR A 128 5.30 -12.89 17.22
N ASP A 129 5.32 -13.21 15.94
CA ASP A 129 4.46 -14.26 15.41
C ASP A 129 4.88 -15.66 15.94
N PRO A 130 3.99 -16.65 15.91
CA PRO A 130 4.34 -18.00 16.36
C PRO A 130 5.45 -18.61 15.50
N LEU A 131 6.42 -19.28 16.11
CA LEU A 131 7.62 -19.82 15.43
C LEU A 131 7.33 -20.78 14.25
N PHE A 132 6.15 -21.41 14.24
CA PHE A 132 5.69 -22.36 13.23
C PHE A 132 4.82 -21.72 12.14
N LYS A 133 4.65 -20.39 12.16
CA LYS A 133 3.87 -19.63 11.18
C LYS A 133 4.72 -18.49 10.64
N THR A 134 4.54 -18.18 9.35
CA THR A 134 5.22 -17.06 8.69
C THR A 134 4.18 -16.02 8.32
N MET A 135 4.35 -14.79 8.80
CA MET A 135 3.47 -13.66 8.49
C MET A 135 3.76 -13.05 7.11
N HIS A 136 5.02 -12.78 6.81
CA HIS A 136 5.56 -12.18 5.58
C HIS A 136 4.91 -10.86 5.11
N ALA A 137 4.24 -10.16 6.02
CA ALA A 137 3.57 -8.87 5.79
C ALA A 137 4.58 -7.72 5.58
N LYS A 138 4.14 -6.62 4.95
CA LYS A 138 4.97 -5.45 4.60
C LYS A 138 4.20 -4.16 4.88
#